data_AF-A0A4V1SKT7-F1
#
_entry.id   AF-A0A4V1SKT7-F1
#
_cell.length_a   1.000
_cell.length_b   1.000
_cell.length_c   1.000
_cell.angle_alpha   90.00
_cell.angle_beta   90.00
_cell.angle_gamma   90.00
#
_symmetry.space_group_name_H-M   'P 1'
#
loop_
_entity.id
_entity.type
_entity.pdbx_description
1 polymer ?
#
loop_
_entity_poly.entity_id
_entity_poly.type
_entity_poly.pdbx_seq_one_letter_code
_entity_poly.pdbx_strand_id
1 'polypeptide(L)'
;MEDKFAKYLQLTNRLVIILVVFVATLLLVLFGLRLAFGLLDSMPWFRYLFILFIIMVPTILFITVFGVYFSRTKKHPSAFVRYLSWGLFSIALITWFYFLVTDMITFFKTGSQEIASYHSYSVFFLAGSVALIFIVGIIQALSLAKEKDWMEKRNERLGV
;
A
#
# COMPACT_ATOMS: atom_id res chain seq x y z
N MET A 1 -16.54 41.86 32.73
CA MET A 1 -16.99 40.60 32.10
C MET A 1 -17.00 40.70 30.58
N GLU A 2 -17.33 41.88 30.01
CA GLU A 2 -17.34 42.13 28.57
C GLU A 2 -16.01 41.89 27.85
N ASP A 3 -14.86 42.32 28.41
CA ASP A 3 -13.56 42.15 27.74
C ASP A 3 -13.16 40.69 27.52
N LYS A 4 -13.49 39.80 28.46
CA LYS A 4 -13.22 38.36 28.31
C LYS A 4 -14.14 37.76 27.24
N PHE A 5 -15.42 38.14 27.23
CA PHE A 5 -16.39 37.66 26.24
C PHE A 5 -16.02 38.12 24.82
N ALA A 6 -15.65 39.39 24.65
CA ALA A 6 -15.18 39.94 23.38
C ALA A 6 -13.92 39.21 22.87
N LYS A 7 -12.99 38.88 23.77
CA LYS A 7 -11.77 38.13 23.43
C LYS A 7 -12.09 36.70 22.98
N TYR A 8 -12.98 35.99 23.68
CA TYR A 8 -13.40 34.64 23.28
C TYR A 8 -14.18 34.67 21.96
N LEU A 9 -15.05 35.66 21.77
CA LEU A 9 -15.82 35.83 20.53
C LEU A 9 -14.90 36.12 19.34
N GLN A 10 -13.87 36.94 19.53
CA GLN A 10 -12.85 37.21 18.51
C GLN A 10 -12.01 35.97 18.18
N LEU A 11 -11.65 35.16 19.18
CA LEU A 11 -10.95 33.88 19.01
C LEU A 11 -11.81 32.88 18.23
N THR A 12 -13.06 32.69 18.64
CA THR A 12 -14.00 31.80 17.96
C THR A 12 -14.23 32.23 16.52
N ASN A 13 -14.42 33.53 16.27
CA ASN A 13 -14.59 34.04 14.90
C ASN A 13 -13.34 33.79 14.03
N ARG A 14 -12.13 34.03 14.57
CA ARG A 14 -10.89 33.70 13.86
C ARG A 14 -10.77 32.21 13.55
N LEU A 15 -11.11 31.33 14.50
CA LEU A 15 -11.09 29.89 14.29
C LEU A 15 -12.09 29.45 13.22
N VAL A 16 -13.32 30.00 13.24
CA VAL A 16 -14.34 29.73 12.21
C VAL A 16 -13.88 30.20 10.84
N ILE A 17 -13.29 31.40 10.73
CA ILE A 17 -12.77 31.91 9.46
C ILE A 17 -11.63 31.03 8.94
N ILE A 18 -10.69 30.61 9.80
CA ILE A 18 -9.60 29.69 9.41
C ILE A 18 -10.18 28.37 8.89
N LEU A 19 -11.19 27.82 9.57
CA LEU A 19 -11.84 26.59 9.13
C LEU A 19 -12.52 26.76 7.77
N VAL A 20 -13.25 27.86 7.57
CA VAL A 20 -13.90 28.17 6.28
C VAL A 20 -12.88 28.33 5.17
N VAL A 21 -11.79 29.06 5.42
CA VAL A 21 -10.70 29.24 4.45
C VAL A 21 -10.01 27.92 4.14
N PHE A 22 -9.80 27.06 5.13
CA PHE A 22 -9.22 25.74 4.95
C PHE A 22 -10.11 24.86 4.06
N VAL A 23 -11.41 24.80 4.36
CA VAL A 23 -12.38 24.05 3.55
C VAL A 23 -12.48 24.61 2.14
N ALA A 24 -12.54 25.94 1.99
CA ALA A 24 -12.55 26.60 0.68
C ALA A 24 -11.28 26.31 -0.13
N THR A 25 -10.11 26.26 0.54
CA THR A 25 -8.84 25.90 -0.08
C THR A 25 -8.84 24.45 -0.57
N LEU A 26 -9.34 23.52 0.25
CA LEU A 26 -9.50 22.12 -0.17
C LEU A 26 -10.43 22.00 -1.39
N LEU A 27 -11.56 22.69 -1.38
CA LEU A 27 -12.48 22.71 -2.51
C LEU A 27 -11.83 23.29 -3.77
N LEU A 28 -11.06 24.37 -3.64
CA LEU A 28 -10.29 24.96 -4.75
C LEU A 28 -9.26 23.98 -5.30
N VAL A 29 -8.53 23.26 -4.44
CA VAL A 29 -7.57 22.23 -4.87
C VAL A 29 -8.28 21.11 -5.62
N LEU A 30 -9.38 20.58 -5.09
CA LEU A 30 -10.16 19.54 -5.75
C LEU A 30 -10.75 20.01 -7.09
N PHE A 31 -11.22 21.27 -7.16
CA PHE A 31 -11.71 21.86 -8.40
C PHE A 31 -10.60 22.06 -9.43
N GLY A 32 -9.42 22.50 -9.00
CA GLY A 32 -8.22 22.61 -9.83
C GLY A 32 -7.79 21.24 -10.39
N LEU A 33 -7.78 20.20 -9.54
CA LEU A 33 -7.54 18.83 -9.98
C LEU A 33 -8.58 18.38 -11.00
N ARG A 34 -9.87 18.65 -10.77
CA ARG A 34 -10.94 18.32 -11.73
C ARG A 34 -10.72 18.99 -13.08
N LEU A 35 -10.35 20.28 -13.12
CA LEU A 35 -10.07 20.99 -14.36
C LEU A 35 -8.83 20.44 -15.06
N ALA A 36 -7.75 20.19 -14.31
CA ALA A 36 -6.53 19.60 -14.84
C ALA A 36 -6.81 18.21 -15.46
N PHE A 37 -7.54 17.35 -14.75
CA PHE A 37 -7.92 16.04 -15.28
C PHE A 37 -8.90 16.13 -16.46
N GLY A 38 -9.82 17.10 -16.48
CA GLY A 38 -10.70 17.33 -17.63
C GLY A 38 -9.94 17.75 -18.90
N LEU A 39 -8.92 18.60 -18.77
CA LEU A 39 -8.03 18.96 -19.88
C LEU A 39 -7.19 17.75 -20.33
N LEU A 40 -6.69 16.95 -19.39
CA LEU A 40 -5.93 15.74 -19.69
C LEU A 40 -6.79 14.66 -20.37
N ASP A 41 -8.09 14.58 -20.06
CA ASP A 41 -9.02 13.63 -20.69
C ASP A 41 -9.30 13.97 -22.17
N SER A 42 -8.95 15.19 -22.59
CA SER A 42 -9.01 15.60 -24.01
C SER A 42 -7.90 14.96 -24.85
N MET A 43 -6.89 14.35 -24.21
CA MET A 43 -5.76 13.68 -24.85
C MET A 43 -5.92 12.15 -24.74
N PRO A 44 -6.31 11.44 -25.82
CA PRO A 44 -6.56 10.00 -25.76
C PRO A 44 -5.38 9.16 -25.26
N TRP A 45 -4.15 9.57 -25.60
CA TRP A 45 -2.91 8.90 -25.19
C TRP A 45 -2.67 8.96 -23.67
N PHE A 46 -3.13 10.03 -23.00
CA PHE A 46 -2.98 10.18 -21.55
C PHE A 46 -3.79 9.12 -20.80
N ARG A 47 -4.99 8.80 -21.30
CA ARG A 47 -5.83 7.74 -20.73
C ARG A 47 -5.17 6.37 -20.82
N TYR A 48 -4.53 6.05 -21.95
CA TYR A 48 -3.76 4.81 -22.10
C TYR A 48 -2.57 4.74 -21.13
N LEU A 49 -1.83 5.85 -20.99
CA LEU A 49 -0.71 5.93 -20.04
C LEU A 49 -1.20 5.75 -18.59
N PHE A 50 -2.35 6.35 -18.25
CA PHE A 50 -2.97 6.21 -16.94
C PHE A 50 -3.38 4.77 -16.63
N ILE A 51 -4.01 4.06 -17.58
CA ILE A 51 -4.38 2.65 -17.41
C ILE A 51 -3.14 1.77 -17.29
N LEU A 52 -2.11 2.00 -18.12
CA LEU A 52 -0.84 1.28 -18.04
C LEU A 52 -0.19 1.48 -16.67
N PHE A 53 -0.21 2.71 -16.14
CA PHE A 53 0.25 2.99 -14.78
C PHE A 53 -0.58 2.23 -13.73
N ILE A 54 -1.92 2.25 -13.84
CA ILE A 54 -2.82 1.49 -12.98
C ILE A 54 -2.48 0.00 -13.00
N ILE A 55 -2.22 -0.62 -14.15
CA ILE A 55 -1.85 -2.05 -14.24
C ILE A 55 -0.51 -2.33 -13.54
N MET A 56 0.46 -1.41 -13.66
CA MET A 56 1.77 -1.59 -13.05
C MET A 56 1.79 -1.44 -11.53
N VAL A 57 0.96 -0.56 -10.95
CA VAL A 57 0.95 -0.25 -9.51
C VAL A 57 0.83 -1.49 -8.61
N PRO A 58 -0.22 -2.34 -8.70
CA PRO A 58 -0.36 -3.49 -7.83
C PRO A 58 0.80 -4.47 -8.03
N THR A 59 1.21 -4.68 -9.29
CA THR A 59 2.28 -5.61 -9.61
C THR A 59 3.62 -5.20 -9.00
N ILE A 60 4.01 -3.93 -9.17
CA ILE A 60 5.24 -3.40 -8.57
C ILE A 60 5.17 -3.51 -7.05
N LEU A 61 4.03 -3.14 -6.44
CA LEU A 61 3.84 -3.20 -5.00
C LEU A 61 4.02 -4.63 -4.48
N PHE A 62 3.29 -5.60 -5.03
CA PHE A 62 3.34 -6.98 -4.53
C PHE A 62 4.67 -7.67 -4.85
N ILE A 63 5.24 -7.49 -6.04
CA ILE A 63 6.58 -8.02 -6.35
C ILE A 63 7.60 -7.47 -5.35
N THR A 64 7.55 -6.18 -5.04
CA THR A 64 8.45 -5.56 -4.05
C THR A 64 8.26 -6.18 -2.66
N VAL A 65 7.01 -6.29 -2.19
CA VAL A 65 6.72 -6.85 -0.87
C VAL A 65 7.17 -8.30 -0.79
N PHE A 66 6.81 -9.15 -1.76
CA PHE A 66 7.25 -10.54 -1.80
C PHE A 66 8.77 -10.67 -1.92
N GLY A 67 9.43 -9.80 -2.69
CA GLY A 67 10.89 -9.77 -2.80
C GLY A 67 11.59 -9.42 -1.48
N VAL A 68 11.04 -8.46 -0.73
CA VAL A 68 11.53 -8.11 0.61
C VAL A 68 11.34 -9.28 1.58
N TYR A 69 10.16 -9.90 1.61
CA TYR A 69 9.87 -11.04 2.47
C TYR A 69 10.75 -12.26 2.13
N PHE A 70 10.94 -12.54 0.85
CA PHE A 70 11.82 -13.61 0.36
C PHE A 70 13.26 -13.40 0.84
N SER A 71 13.76 -12.17 0.76
CA SER A 71 15.10 -11.78 1.21
C SER A 71 15.25 -11.84 2.74
N ARG A 72 14.20 -11.52 3.49
CA ARG A 72 14.21 -11.62 4.97
C ARG A 72 14.15 -13.06 5.46
N THR A 73 13.39 -13.90 4.76
CA THR A 73 13.21 -15.32 5.09
C THR A 73 14.54 -16.10 5.12
N LYS A 74 15.56 -15.65 4.37
CA LYS A 74 16.89 -16.27 4.37
C LYS A 74 17.52 -16.37 5.78
N LYS A 75 17.20 -15.42 6.66
CA LYS A 75 17.76 -15.31 8.02
C LYS A 75 16.90 -16.00 9.08
N HIS A 76 15.83 -16.68 8.70
CA HIS A 76 14.91 -17.31 9.66
C HIS A 76 15.55 -18.57 10.28
N PRO A 77 15.52 -18.74 11.63
CA PRO A 77 16.18 -19.85 12.32
C PRO A 77 15.59 -21.22 12.01
N SER A 78 14.27 -21.32 11.78
CA SER A 78 13.61 -22.62 11.53
C SER A 78 13.74 -23.01 10.05
N ALA A 79 14.46 -24.11 9.78
CA ALA A 79 14.67 -24.60 8.43
C ALA A 79 13.35 -24.93 7.71
N PHE A 80 12.40 -25.57 8.42
CA PHE A 80 11.07 -25.89 7.85
C PHE A 80 10.31 -24.63 7.43
N VAL A 81 10.20 -23.65 8.33
CA VAL A 81 9.49 -22.39 8.05
C VAL A 81 10.17 -21.62 6.92
N ARG A 82 11.50 -21.67 6.85
CA ARG A 82 12.29 -21.05 5.78
C ARG A 82 11.97 -21.64 4.41
N TYR A 83 12.00 -22.96 4.25
CA TYR A 83 11.73 -23.60 2.96
C TYR A 83 10.27 -23.43 2.54
N LEU A 84 9.32 -23.55 3.49
CA LEU A 84 7.89 -23.34 3.21
C LEU A 84 7.64 -21.90 2.72
N SER A 85 8.16 -20.91 3.46
CA SER A 85 7.99 -19.49 3.12
C SER A 85 8.66 -19.15 1.78
N TRP A 86 9.85 -19.69 1.50
CA TRP A 86 10.52 -19.52 0.20
C TRP A 86 9.71 -20.12 -0.94
N GLY A 87 9.17 -21.33 -0.78
CA GLY A 87 8.34 -21.94 -1.81
C GLY A 87 7.12 -21.09 -2.14
N LEU A 88 6.39 -20.65 -1.11
CA LEU A 88 5.20 -19.82 -1.25
C LEU A 88 5.50 -18.46 -1.89
N PHE A 89 6.55 -17.77 -1.45
CA PHE A 89 6.93 -16.47 -2.03
C PHE A 89 7.49 -16.59 -3.44
N SER A 90 8.22 -17.66 -3.78
CA SER A 90 8.67 -17.92 -5.16
C SER A 90 7.48 -18.14 -6.09
N ILE A 91 6.50 -18.96 -5.68
CA ILE A 91 5.28 -19.17 -6.47
C ILE A 91 4.55 -17.84 -6.65
N ALA A 92 4.36 -17.07 -5.58
CA ALA A 92 3.70 -15.77 -5.67
C ALA A 92 4.41 -14.79 -6.62
N LEU A 93 5.75 -14.72 -6.58
CA LEU A 93 6.54 -13.87 -7.48
C LEU A 93 6.38 -14.31 -8.94
N ILE A 94 6.43 -15.62 -9.21
CA ILE A 94 6.24 -16.15 -10.56
C ILE A 94 4.82 -15.84 -11.06
N THR A 95 3.80 -16.02 -10.23
CA THR A 95 2.41 -15.71 -10.59
C THR A 95 2.21 -14.22 -10.86
N TRP A 96 2.77 -13.33 -10.03
CA TRP A 96 2.71 -11.89 -10.25
C TRP A 96 3.43 -11.47 -11.54
N PHE A 97 4.60 -12.06 -11.82
CA PHE A 97 5.31 -11.80 -13.06
C PHE A 97 4.52 -12.29 -14.29
N TYR A 98 3.93 -13.49 -14.19
CA TYR A 98 3.07 -14.03 -15.24
C TYR A 98 1.87 -13.11 -15.51
N PHE A 99 1.17 -12.65 -14.47
CA PHE A 99 0.03 -11.73 -14.62
C PHE A 99 0.44 -10.37 -15.18
N LEU A 100 1.60 -9.83 -14.80
CA LEU A 100 2.12 -8.61 -15.43
C LEU A 100 2.26 -8.79 -16.95
N VAL A 101 2.90 -9.88 -17.38
CA VAL A 101 3.14 -10.15 -18.79
C VAL A 101 1.81 -10.35 -19.53
N THR A 102 0.88 -11.13 -18.98
CA THR A 102 -0.43 -11.34 -19.61
C THR A 102 -1.23 -10.05 -19.68
N ASP A 103 -1.25 -9.24 -18.63
CA ASP A 103 -1.99 -7.99 -18.58
C ASP A 103 -1.41 -6.94 -19.53
N MET A 104 -0.07 -6.91 -19.69
CA MET A 104 0.57 -6.09 -20.73
C MET A 104 0.19 -6.55 -22.13
N ILE A 105 0.21 -7.85 -22.41
CA ILE A 105 -0.23 -8.38 -23.70
C ILE A 105 -1.70 -8.03 -23.96
N THR A 106 -2.58 -8.20 -22.98
CA THR A 106 -4.00 -7.83 -23.08
C THR A 106 -4.16 -6.32 -23.31
N PHE A 107 -3.43 -5.48 -22.59
CA PHE A 107 -3.45 -4.03 -22.78
C PHE A 107 -3.10 -3.64 -24.22
N PHE A 108 -2.00 -4.17 -24.77
CA PHE A 108 -1.57 -3.84 -26.14
C PHE A 108 -2.44 -4.47 -27.23
N LYS A 109 -3.08 -5.62 -26.97
CA LYS A 109 -3.94 -6.30 -27.96
C LYS A 109 -5.36 -5.76 -28.02
N THR A 110 -5.99 -5.58 -26.87
CA THR A 110 -7.42 -5.22 -26.80
C THR A 110 -7.63 -3.72 -26.64
N GLY A 111 -6.64 -2.99 -26.12
CA GLY A 111 -6.79 -1.56 -25.82
C GLY A 111 -7.89 -1.27 -24.79
N SER A 112 -8.30 -2.29 -24.02
CA SER A 112 -9.38 -2.19 -23.04
C SER A 112 -9.03 -1.10 -22.02
N GLN A 113 -10.02 -0.31 -21.66
CA GLN A 113 -9.90 0.70 -20.61
C GLN A 113 -10.51 0.24 -19.27
N GLU A 114 -11.06 -0.97 -19.27
CA GLU A 114 -11.74 -1.54 -18.12
C GLU A 114 -10.76 -2.32 -17.25
N ILE A 115 -10.67 -1.91 -15.99
CA ILE A 115 -9.76 -2.51 -15.01
C ILE A 115 -10.08 -4.00 -14.79
N ALA A 116 -11.35 -4.38 -14.93
CA ALA A 116 -11.82 -5.75 -14.76
C ALA A 116 -11.27 -6.73 -15.82
N SER A 117 -10.74 -6.23 -16.94
CA SER A 117 -10.12 -7.06 -17.97
C SER A 117 -8.73 -7.59 -17.56
N TYR A 118 -8.15 -7.10 -16.46
CA TYR A 118 -6.79 -7.44 -16.04
C TYR A 118 -6.78 -8.40 -14.85
N HIS A 119 -5.98 -9.46 -14.95
CA HIS A 119 -5.89 -10.49 -13.92
C HIS A 119 -5.27 -9.96 -12.62
N SER A 120 -4.36 -8.98 -12.71
CA SER A 120 -3.77 -8.30 -11.55
C SER A 120 -4.80 -7.58 -10.69
N TYR A 121 -5.99 -7.32 -11.22
CA TYR A 121 -7.12 -6.70 -10.53
C TYR A 121 -8.22 -7.67 -10.10
N SER A 122 -8.01 -8.98 -10.29
CA SER A 122 -8.91 -9.98 -9.72
C SER A 122 -8.94 -9.85 -8.20
N VAL A 123 -10.13 -9.59 -7.65
CA VAL A 123 -10.34 -9.40 -6.20
C VAL A 123 -9.82 -10.61 -5.42
N PHE A 124 -10.09 -11.82 -5.90
CA PHE A 124 -9.62 -13.05 -5.27
C PHE A 124 -8.09 -13.15 -5.24
N PHE A 125 -7.43 -12.73 -6.32
CA PHE A 125 -5.97 -12.77 -6.40
C PHE A 125 -5.29 -11.72 -5.51
N LEU A 126 -5.83 -10.50 -5.48
CA LEU A 126 -5.36 -9.44 -4.59
C LEU A 126 -5.55 -9.83 -3.13
N ALA A 127 -6.75 -10.28 -2.76
CA ALA A 127 -7.05 -10.75 -1.40
C ALA A 127 -6.16 -11.94 -1.01
N GLY A 128 -5.98 -12.89 -1.93
CA GLY A 128 -5.08 -14.04 -1.74
C GLY A 128 -3.63 -13.62 -1.52
N SER A 129 -3.13 -12.62 -2.25
CA SER A 129 -1.77 -12.11 -2.08
C SER A 129 -1.56 -11.47 -0.70
N VAL A 130 -2.52 -10.66 -0.23
CA VAL A 130 -2.49 -10.06 1.11
C VAL A 130 -2.58 -11.14 2.19
N ALA A 131 -3.51 -12.09 2.04
CA ALA A 131 -3.68 -13.19 2.98
C ALA A 131 -2.42 -14.05 3.08
N LEU A 132 -1.76 -14.33 1.95
CA LEU A 132 -0.51 -15.09 1.93
C LEU A 132 0.60 -14.39 2.73
N ILE A 133 0.80 -13.09 2.51
CA ILE A 133 1.79 -12.30 3.26
C ILE A 133 1.47 -12.35 4.76
N PHE A 134 0.20 -12.17 5.11
CA PHE A 134 -0.25 -12.15 6.50
C PHE A 134 -0.06 -13.51 7.20
N ILE A 135 -0.51 -14.60 6.59
CA ILE A 135 -0.41 -15.95 7.15
C ILE A 135 1.05 -16.37 7.29
N VAL A 136 1.87 -16.17 6.25
CA VAL A 136 3.30 -16.50 6.33
C VAL A 136 4.00 -15.62 7.36
N GLY A 137 3.62 -14.34 7.46
CA GLY A 137 4.10 -13.44 8.51
C GLY A 137 3.79 -13.95 9.92
N ILE A 138 2.58 -14.45 10.17
CA ILE A 138 2.20 -15.07 11.45
C ILE A 138 3.03 -16.32 11.72
N ILE A 139 3.16 -17.22 10.75
CA ILE A 139 3.95 -18.46 10.90
C ILE A 139 5.41 -18.12 11.23
N GLN A 140 5.98 -17.12 10.57
CA GLN A 140 7.33 -16.65 10.83
C GLN A 140 7.46 -15.99 12.22
N ALA A 141 6.44 -15.27 12.69
CA ALA A 141 6.44 -14.65 14.00
C ALA A 141 6.32 -15.68 15.14
N LEU A 142 5.43 -16.67 14.99
CA LEU A 142 5.19 -17.71 15.99
C LEU A 142 6.36 -18.69 16.14
N SER A 143 7.19 -18.84 15.10
CA SER A 143 8.35 -19.73 15.10
C SER A 143 9.63 -19.08 15.62
N LEU A 144 9.61 -17.77 15.89
CA LEU A 144 10.72 -17.09 16.56
C LEU A 144 10.67 -17.35 18.07
N ALA A 145 11.84 -17.41 18.70
CA ALA A 145 11.92 -17.50 20.15
C ALA A 145 11.22 -16.28 20.78
N LYS A 146 10.51 -16.51 21.88
CA LYS A 146 9.84 -15.45 22.65
C LYS A 146 10.87 -14.37 22.96
N GLU A 147 10.55 -13.11 22.63
CA GLU A 147 11.45 -12.00 22.95
C GLU A 147 11.67 -11.97 24.47
N LYS A 148 12.94 -11.99 24.89
CA LYS A 148 13.31 -11.94 26.31
C LYS A 148 12.72 -10.70 26.95
N ASP A 149 12.15 -10.89 28.15
CA ASP A 149 11.57 -9.79 28.90
C ASP A 149 12.65 -8.76 29.28
N TRP A 150 12.27 -7.51 29.51
CA TRP A 150 13.21 -6.44 29.84
C TRP A 150 14.00 -6.74 31.12
N MET A 151 13.42 -7.51 32.05
CA MET A 151 14.08 -8.02 33.25
C MET A 151 15.14 -9.08 32.93
N GLU A 152 14.85 -10.01 32.01
CA GLU A 152 15.82 -11.03 31.55
C GLU A 152 16.99 -10.37 30.80
N LYS A 153 16.71 -9.40 29.93
CA LYS A 153 17.73 -8.61 29.23
C LYS A 153 18.61 -7.81 30.21
N ARG A 154 18.04 -7.31 31.31
CA ARG A 154 18.78 -6.58 32.35
C ARG A 154 19.70 -7.52 33.13
N ASN A 155 19.21 -8.69 33.51
CA ASN A 155 19.97 -9.69 34.26
C ASN A 155 21.19 -10.20 33.46
N GLU A 156 21.02 -10.50 32.17
CA GLU A 156 22.14 -10.86 31.27
C GLU A 156 23.20 -9.74 31.15
N ARG A 157 22.78 -8.47 31.10
CA ARG A 157 23.72 -7.33 31.06
C ARG A 157 24.50 -7.17 32.37
N LEU A 158 23.89 -7.56 33.49
CA LEU A 158 24.51 -7.46 34.82
C LEU A 158 25.28 -8.73 35.21
N GLY A 159 25.22 -9.79 34.40
CA GLY A 159 25.88 -11.06 34.67
C GLY A 159 25.27 -11.83 35.86
N VAL A 160 23.98 -11.59 36.14
CA VAL A 160 23.21 -12.22 37.24
C VAL A 160 22.13 -13.13 36.67
#